data_AF-A0A9P5S6R8-F1
#
_entry.id   AF-A0A9P5S6R8-F1
#
_cell.length_a   1.000
_cell.length_b   1.000
_cell.length_c   1.000
_cell.angle_alpha   90.00
_cell.angle_beta   90.00
_cell.angle_gamma   90.00
#
_symmetry.space_group_name_H-M   'P 1'
#
loop_
_entity.id
_entity.type
_entity.pdbx_description
1 polymer ?
#
loop_
_entity_poly.entity_id
_entity_poly.type
_entity_poly.pdbx_seq_one_letter_code
_entity_poly.pdbx_strand_id
1 'polypeptide(L)'
;MLHSQIRHLTFRIFNFSQVSLSSQKRLAAAVLKCGQRKIWLDPNEVTEIANANSRQNIRKLVKDGLIIKKPQTMHSLFRHREKLAAKRAGRHSGTGKRQGTAEARMPTTVIWMRRQRVLRRLLR
;
A
#
# COMPACT_ATOMS: atom_id res chain seq x y z
N MET A 1 -15.40 22.88 41.82
CA MET A 1 -13.98 23.22 41.98
C MET A 1 -13.15 21.95 41.79
N LEU A 2 -12.11 22.06 40.96
CA LEU A 2 -11.10 21.04 40.63
C LEU A 2 -11.61 19.80 39.89
N HIS A 3 -11.40 19.80 38.56
CA HIS A 3 -10.91 18.69 37.73
C HIS A 3 -11.25 19.01 36.26
N SER A 4 -10.29 19.63 35.55
CA SER A 4 -10.01 19.40 34.11
C SER A 4 -9.14 20.54 33.53
N GLN A 5 -8.03 20.87 34.20
CA GLN A 5 -6.91 21.62 33.60
C GLN A 5 -5.72 20.67 33.38
N ILE A 6 -5.92 19.60 32.60
CA ILE A 6 -4.80 18.81 32.04
C ILE A 6 -5.18 18.36 30.63
N ARG A 7 -5.21 19.32 29.71
CA ARG A 7 -4.99 19.08 28.27
C ARG A 7 -3.93 20.07 27.76
N HIS A 8 -2.86 20.20 28.55
CA HIS A 8 -1.65 20.87 28.08
C HIS A 8 -0.88 19.91 27.15
N LEU A 9 -0.53 20.46 25.98
CA LEU A 9 0.72 20.21 25.27
C LEU A 9 1.07 18.76 24.90
N THR A 10 0.60 18.28 23.75
CA THR A 10 1.45 17.46 22.83
C THR A 10 0.99 17.55 21.37
N PHE A 11 0.23 18.58 20.97
CA PHE A 11 0.04 18.85 19.54
C PHE A 11 1.18 19.72 19.03
N ARG A 12 2.32 19.03 18.80
CA ARG A 12 3.19 19.30 17.66
C ARG A 12 3.71 20.74 17.57
N ILE A 13 4.82 21.00 18.28
CA ILE A 13 5.75 22.06 17.89
C ILE A 13 6.15 21.76 16.44
N PHE A 14 5.50 22.41 15.49
CA PHE A 14 5.91 22.43 14.10
C PHE A 14 7.15 23.34 14.09
N ASN A 15 8.31 22.74 14.34
CA ASN A 15 9.60 23.39 14.10
C ASN A 15 9.65 23.68 12.59
N PHE A 16 9.28 24.91 12.23
CA PHE A 16 9.36 25.45 10.89
C PHE A 16 10.80 25.91 10.66
N SER A 17 11.75 24.96 10.54
CA SER A 17 13.09 25.30 10.06
C SER A 17 12.96 25.85 8.65
N GLN A 18 13.47 27.08 8.44
CA GLN A 18 13.40 27.94 7.25
C GLN A 18 14.00 27.35 5.93
N VAL A 19 14.22 26.04 5.84
CA VAL A 19 14.89 25.41 4.70
C VAL A 19 13.93 24.48 3.95
N SER A 20 13.70 24.76 2.67
CA SER A 20 12.85 23.92 1.82
C SER A 20 13.61 22.68 1.34
N LEU A 21 13.20 21.49 1.79
CA LEU A 21 13.78 20.19 1.38
C LEU A 21 13.04 19.52 0.20
N SER A 22 12.26 20.30 -0.56
CA SER A 22 11.38 19.78 -1.63
C SER A 22 12.19 19.16 -2.79
N SER A 23 13.30 19.79 -3.18
CA SER A 23 14.14 19.31 -4.28
C SER A 23 14.86 18.01 -3.89
N GLN A 24 15.41 17.93 -2.67
CA GLN A 24 16.10 16.76 -2.13
C GLN A 24 15.13 15.59 -1.98
N LYS A 25 13.92 15.84 -1.46
CA LYS A 25 12.86 14.83 -1.38
C LYS A 25 12.46 14.31 -2.75
N ARG A 26 12.36 15.18 -3.77
CA ARG A 26 12.09 14.76 -5.16
C ARG A 26 13.25 13.94 -5.74
N LEU A 27 14.50 14.34 -5.53
CA LEU A 27 15.68 13.62 -6.01
C LEU A 27 15.83 12.26 -5.34
N ALA A 28 15.65 12.17 -4.02
CA ALA A 28 15.65 10.93 -3.27
C ALA A 28 14.55 9.96 -3.77
N ALA A 29 13.38 10.47 -4.15
CA ALA A 29 12.30 9.67 -4.73
C ALA A 29 12.73 8.98 -6.02
N ALA A 30 13.35 9.76 -6.91
CA ALA A 30 13.84 9.28 -8.19
C ALA A 30 14.99 8.27 -8.03
N VAL A 31 15.92 8.52 -7.10
CA VAL A 31 17.05 7.63 -6.81
C VAL A 31 16.59 6.30 -6.21
N LEU A 32 15.67 6.33 -5.25
CA LEU A 32 15.17 5.14 -4.53
C LEU A 32 14.00 4.43 -5.24
N LYS A 33 13.63 4.90 -6.44
CA LYS A 33 12.51 4.42 -7.25
C LYS A 33 11.22 4.29 -6.42
N CYS A 34 10.88 5.33 -5.67
CA CYS A 34 9.71 5.36 -4.80
C CYS A 34 8.98 6.71 -4.88
N GLY A 35 7.75 6.77 -4.38
CA GLY A 35 7.02 8.05 -4.26
C GLY A 35 7.52 8.89 -3.09
N GLN A 36 7.39 10.22 -3.19
CA GLN A 36 7.86 11.17 -2.17
C GLN A 36 7.30 10.89 -0.75
N ARG A 37 6.10 10.29 -0.65
CA ARG A 37 5.48 9.91 0.63
C ARG A 37 6.28 8.86 1.40
N LYS A 38 7.04 8.01 0.69
CA LYS A 38 7.84 6.94 1.28
C LYS A 38 9.22 7.38 1.72
N ILE A 39 9.61 8.61 1.46
CA ILE A 39 10.90 9.15 1.91
C ILE A 39 10.74 9.70 3.30
N TRP A 40 11.69 9.36 4.15
CA TRP A 40 11.93 9.98 5.43
C TRP A 40 13.29 10.69 5.37
N LEU A 41 13.32 11.90 5.90
CA LEU A 41 14.50 12.77 5.99
C LEU A 41 14.71 13.02 7.48
N ASP A 42 15.96 12.93 7.94
CA ASP A 42 16.29 13.20 9.34
C ASP A 42 16.03 14.68 9.70
N PRO A 43 15.18 14.98 10.70
CA PRO A 43 14.95 16.34 11.16
C PRO A 43 16.14 16.96 11.92
N ASN A 44 17.12 16.18 12.36
CA ASN A 44 18.29 16.69 13.08
C ASN A 44 19.37 17.21 12.11
N GLU A 45 19.52 16.57 10.94
CA GLU A 45 20.56 16.87 9.96
C GLU A 45 20.02 17.64 8.73
N VAL A 46 19.15 18.62 8.96
CA VAL A 46 18.49 19.39 7.89
C VAL A 46 19.50 20.17 7.03
N THR A 47 20.55 20.71 7.65
CA THR A 47 21.60 21.50 6.99
C THR A 47 22.44 20.65 6.04
N GLU A 48 22.84 19.45 6.46
CA GLU A 48 23.60 18.51 5.62
C GLU A 48 22.77 18.05 4.42
N ILE A 49 21.50 17.70 4.66
CA ILE A 49 20.58 17.29 3.60
C ILE A 49 20.36 18.45 2.62
N ALA A 50 20.19 19.68 3.10
CA ALA A 50 19.96 20.85 2.25
C ALA A 50 21.10 21.10 1.25
N ASN A 51 22.35 20.85 1.65
CA ASN A 51 23.54 21.02 0.81
C ASN A 51 23.68 19.96 -0.30
N ALA A 52 22.86 18.89 -0.29
CA ALA A 52 22.92 17.83 -1.29
C ALA A 52 22.13 18.15 -2.58
N ASN A 53 22.81 18.73 -3.56
CA ASN A 53 22.21 19.13 -4.84
C ASN A 53 22.22 18.04 -5.94
N SER A 54 23.15 17.08 -5.88
CA SER A 54 23.35 16.05 -6.91
C SER A 54 22.71 14.71 -6.52
N ARG A 55 22.40 13.87 -7.52
CA ARG A 55 21.90 12.49 -7.27
C ARG A 55 22.94 11.62 -6.57
N GLN A 56 24.22 11.87 -6.81
CA GLN A 56 25.34 11.19 -6.19
C GLN A 56 25.41 11.48 -4.70
N ASN A 57 25.26 12.75 -4.30
CA ASN A 57 25.25 13.14 -2.88
C ASN A 57 24.03 12.53 -2.16
N ILE A 58 22.86 12.51 -2.81
CA ILE A 58 21.68 11.84 -2.25
C ILE A 58 21.91 10.34 -2.04
N ARG A 59 22.64 9.65 -2.95
CA ARG A 59 23.01 8.23 -2.74
C ARG A 59 23.93 8.05 -1.54
N LYS A 60 24.84 8.99 -1.30
CA LYS A 60 25.70 8.99 -0.12
C LYS A 60 24.86 9.14 1.17
N LEU A 61 23.98 10.14 1.23
CA LEU A 61 23.08 10.35 2.38
C LEU A 61 22.13 9.17 2.64
N VAL A 62 21.71 8.44 1.60
CA VAL A 62 20.95 7.20 1.78
C VAL A 62 21.79 6.09 2.40
N LYS A 63 23.07 5.98 2.01
CA LYS A 63 24.01 5.00 2.56
C LYS A 63 24.35 5.32 4.02
N ASP A 64 24.46 6.61 4.34
CA ASP A 64 24.75 7.11 5.69
C ASP A 64 23.52 7.04 6.62
N GLY A 65 22.32 6.78 6.08
CA GLY A 65 21.09 6.58 6.84
C GLY A 65 20.28 7.85 7.13
N LEU A 66 20.73 9.01 6.67
CA LEU A 66 20.04 10.30 6.82
C LEU A 66 18.77 10.40 5.95
N ILE A 67 18.72 9.62 4.86
CA ILE A 67 17.55 9.50 3.98
C ILE A 67 17.11 8.04 3.92
N ILE A 68 15.88 7.76 4.38
CA ILE A 68 15.38 6.40 4.52
C ILE A 68 14.13 6.18 3.65
N LYS A 69 14.06 5.02 2.98
CA LYS A 69 12.84 4.52 2.36
C LYS A 69 11.97 3.83 3.41
N LYS A 70 10.88 4.48 3.82
CA LYS A 70 9.87 3.87 4.69
C LYS A 70 9.29 2.63 4.04
N PRO A 71 9.03 1.56 4.81
CA PRO A 71 8.41 0.36 4.28
C PRO A 71 7.01 0.64 3.71
N GLN A 72 6.56 -0.25 2.83
CA GLN A 72 5.19 -0.21 2.37
C GLN A 72 4.23 -0.50 3.53
N THR A 73 3.09 0.19 3.55
CA THR A 73 2.03 -0.13 4.51
C THR A 73 1.42 -1.44 4.07
N MET A 74 1.54 -2.48 4.89
CA MET A 74 1.05 -3.81 4.55
C MET A 74 -0.45 -3.90 4.83
N HIS A 75 -1.23 -4.37 3.85
CA HIS A 75 -2.61 -4.83 4.06
C HIS A 75 -2.62 -6.36 4.02
N SER A 76 -3.03 -7.00 5.13
CA SER A 76 -3.02 -8.46 5.21
C SER A 76 -4.17 -9.08 4.41
N LEU A 77 -3.90 -10.23 3.78
CA LEU A 77 -4.90 -11.00 3.02
C LEU A 77 -5.59 -12.09 3.85
N PHE A 78 -5.31 -12.17 5.16
CA PHE A 78 -5.78 -13.24 6.05
C PHE A 78 -7.30 -13.44 5.99
N ARG A 79 -8.08 -12.39 6.27
CA ARG A 79 -9.56 -12.46 6.28
C ARG A 79 -10.14 -12.81 4.90
N HIS A 80 -9.51 -12.34 3.82
CA HIS A 80 -9.92 -12.68 2.46
C HIS A 80 -9.70 -14.17 2.18
N ARG A 81 -8.54 -14.72 2.57
CA ARG A 81 -8.21 -16.15 2.40
C ARG A 81 -9.14 -17.05 3.20
N GLU A 82 -9.42 -16.68 4.45
CA GLU A 82 -10.37 -17.38 5.32
C GLU A 82 -11.77 -17.40 4.70
N LYS A 83 -12.29 -16.23 4.27
CA LYS A 83 -13.59 -16.13 3.59
C LYS A 83 -13.63 -16.94 2.28
N LEU A 84 -12.53 -16.97 1.54
CA LEU A 84 -12.43 -17.76 0.30
C LEU A 84 -12.44 -19.27 0.59
N ALA A 85 -11.75 -19.73 1.63
CA ALA A 85 -11.81 -21.11 2.08
C ALA A 85 -13.22 -21.51 2.51
N ALA A 86 -13.90 -20.67 3.30
CA ALA A 86 -15.29 -20.88 3.67
C ALA A 86 -16.24 -20.93 2.45
N LYS A 87 -16.04 -20.04 1.47
CA LYS A 87 -16.80 -20.05 0.21
C LYS A 87 -16.57 -21.32 -0.61
N ARG A 88 -15.34 -21.83 -0.68
CA ARG A 88 -15.02 -23.11 -1.36
C ARG A 88 -15.71 -24.29 -0.69
N ALA A 89 -15.83 -24.27 0.64
CA ALA A 89 -16.62 -25.23 1.40
C ALA A 89 -18.15 -25.03 1.27
N GLY A 90 -18.62 -24.15 0.38
CA GLY A 90 -20.04 -23.91 0.12
C GLY A 90 -20.71 -22.88 1.01
N ARG A 91 -20.01 -22.30 2.00
CA ARG A 91 -20.56 -21.25 2.87
C ARG A 91 -20.72 -19.93 2.11
N HIS A 92 -21.60 -19.04 2.60
CA HIS A 92 -21.84 -17.70 2.04
C HIS A 92 -22.21 -17.63 0.55
N SER A 93 -22.80 -18.70 -0.01
CA SER A 93 -23.18 -18.81 -1.44
C SER A 93 -24.70 -19.07 -1.66
N GLY A 94 -25.50 -18.97 -0.58
CA GLY A 94 -26.95 -19.09 -0.63
C GLY A 94 -27.64 -17.92 -1.34
N THR A 95 -28.94 -18.08 -1.65
CA THR A 95 -29.74 -17.17 -2.50
C THR A 95 -29.66 -15.70 -2.06
N GLY A 96 -29.75 -15.41 -0.76
CA GLY A 96 -29.69 -14.03 -0.24
C GLY A 96 -28.33 -13.32 -0.38
N LYS A 97 -27.26 -14.03 -0.78
CA LYS A 97 -25.95 -13.42 -1.07
C LYS A 97 -25.66 -13.35 -2.57
N ARG A 98 -26.56 -13.88 -3.42
CA ARG A 98 -26.42 -13.83 -4.87
C ARG A 98 -26.85 -12.44 -5.35
N GLN A 99 -26.01 -11.85 -6.18
CA GLN A 99 -26.25 -10.59 -6.85
C GLN A 99 -26.06 -10.83 -8.35
N GLY A 100 -26.91 -10.21 -9.18
CA GLY A 100 -26.97 -10.45 -10.62
C GLY A 100 -27.75 -11.72 -11.03
N THR A 101 -28.01 -11.86 -12.33
CA THR A 101 -28.71 -13.02 -12.91
C THR A 101 -27.84 -14.27 -12.91
N ALA A 102 -28.45 -15.45 -13.06
CA ALA A 102 -27.71 -16.71 -13.17
C ALA A 102 -26.73 -16.69 -14.35
N GLU A 103 -27.17 -16.16 -15.50
CA GLU A 103 -26.36 -16.02 -16.71
C GLU A 103 -25.14 -15.11 -16.47
N ALA A 104 -25.27 -14.02 -15.70
CA ALA A 104 -24.14 -13.15 -15.38
C ALA A 104 -23.11 -13.80 -14.45
N ARG A 105 -23.54 -14.71 -13.57
CA ARG A 105 -22.66 -15.37 -12.58
C ARG A 105 -21.88 -16.54 -13.19
N MET A 106 -22.54 -17.35 -14.02
CA MET A 106 -21.98 -18.48 -14.74
C MET A 106 -22.71 -18.64 -16.08
N PRO A 107 -22.17 -18.04 -17.16
CA PRO A 107 -22.82 -18.06 -18.47
C PRO A 107 -23.03 -19.48 -19.00
N THR A 108 -24.22 -19.74 -19.53
CA THR A 108 -24.60 -21.04 -20.09
C THR A 108 -23.71 -21.44 -21.27
N THR A 109 -23.28 -20.46 -22.08
CA THR A 109 -22.35 -20.66 -23.21
C THR A 109 -21.00 -21.24 -22.75
N VAL A 110 -20.45 -20.75 -21.64
CA VAL A 110 -19.18 -21.24 -21.07
C VAL A 110 -19.34 -22.66 -20.54
N ILE A 111 -20.47 -22.97 -19.90
CA ILE A 111 -20.78 -24.32 -19.42
C ILE A 111 -20.90 -25.29 -20.62
N TRP A 112 -21.59 -24.89 -21.68
CA TRP A 112 -21.74 -25.68 -22.90
C TRP A 112 -20.39 -25.96 -23.57
N MET A 113 -19.54 -24.93 -23.73
CA MET A 113 -18.20 -25.11 -24.30
C MET A 113 -17.33 -26.05 -23.45
N ARG A 114 -17.33 -25.90 -22.12
CA ARG A 114 -16.58 -26.78 -21.21
C ARG A 114 -17.07 -28.23 -21.32
N ARG A 115 -18.39 -28.43 -21.33
CA ARG A 115 -19.00 -29.76 -21.50
C ARG A 115 -18.62 -30.40 -22.84
N GLN A 116 -18.77 -29.69 -23.95
CA GLN A 116 -18.44 -30.20 -25.29
C GLN A 116 -16.96 -30.57 -25.42
N ARG A 117 -16.05 -29.73 -24.91
CA ARG A 117 -14.60 -30.00 -24.96
C ARG A 117 -14.21 -31.23 -24.15
N VAL A 118 -14.79 -31.43 -22.97
CA VAL A 118 -14.52 -32.62 -22.14
C VAL A 118 -15.00 -33.88 -22.84
N LEU A 119 -16.22 -33.89 -23.39
CA LEU A 119 -16.78 -35.05 -24.09
C LEU A 119 -15.99 -35.40 -25.35
N ARG A 120 -15.68 -34.40 -26.20
CA ARG A 120 -14.91 -34.63 -27.44
C ARG A 120 -13.49 -35.12 -27.19
N ARG A 121 -12.90 -34.78 -26.04
CA ARG A 121 -11.57 -35.28 -25.63
C ARG A 121 -11.64 -36.72 -25.12
N LEU A 122 -12.74 -37.12 -24.48
CA LEU A 122 -12.92 -38.49 -23.98
C LEU A 122 -13.18 -39.49 -25.12
N LEU A 123 -13.88 -39.06 -26.17
CA LEU A 123 -14.26 -39.88 -27.32
C LEU A 123 -13.19 -39.95 -28.43
N ARG A 124 -12.02 -39.35 -28.20
CA ARG A 124 -10.84 -39.43 -29.07
C ARG A 124 -9.78 -40.26 -28.39
#